data_AF-A0A1B0D1Y8-F1
#
_entry.id   AF-A0A1B0D1Y8-F1
#
_cell.length_a   1.000
_cell.length_b   1.000
_cell.length_c   1.000
_cell.angle_alpha   90.00
_cell.angle_beta   90.00
_cell.angle_gamma   90.00
#
_symmetry.space_group_name_H-M   'P 1'
#
loop_
_entity.id
_entity.type
_entity.pdbx_description
1 polymer ?
#
loop_
_entity_poly.entity_id
_entity_poly.type
_entity_poly.pdbx_seq_one_letter_code
_entity_poly.pdbx_strand_id
1 'polypeptide(L)'
;MAMADDLWKSCLSWLIQCRVVPSDHKAAWADSEIKVLALTLRDGVILCNLINFLDPNALDMKDFHRKPQMAQFLCCQNIKLFLETCKNYFGLRDSDLFEPTMLYDLTNFHRVLITLSKLSQCRKVQQLHPNILGFNAQLSPSERSHSEEDIYKDLHST
;
A
#
# COMPACT_ATOMS: atom_id res chain seq x y z
N MET A 1 -13.02 9.08 16.42
CA MET A 1 -13.57 8.32 15.27
C MET A 1 -13.27 8.95 13.91
N ALA A 2 -13.02 10.27 13.81
CA ALA A 2 -12.78 10.98 12.54
C ALA A 2 -11.43 10.68 11.82
N MET A 3 -10.39 10.19 12.52
CA MET A 3 -9.04 10.07 11.92
C MET A 3 -8.89 8.93 10.88
N ALA A 4 -9.68 7.87 10.97
CA ALA A 4 -9.57 6.73 10.05
C ALA A 4 -10.30 6.99 8.72
N ASP A 5 -11.41 7.74 8.75
CA ASP A 5 -12.21 8.05 7.56
C ASP A 5 -11.45 8.94 6.55
N ASP A 6 -10.58 9.81 7.04
CA ASP A 6 -9.75 10.65 6.17
C ASP A 6 -8.58 9.88 5.53
N LEU A 7 -8.04 8.87 6.22
CA LEU A 7 -6.84 8.18 5.75
C LEU A 7 -7.12 7.34 4.50
N TRP A 8 -8.22 6.58 4.49
CA TRP A 8 -8.56 5.74 3.34
C TRP A 8 -8.97 6.59 2.13
N LYS A 9 -9.61 7.75 2.35
CA LYS A 9 -9.91 8.72 1.29
C LYS A 9 -8.64 9.33 0.71
N SER A 10 -7.67 9.66 1.56
CA SER A 10 -6.35 10.15 1.11
C SER A 10 -5.59 9.08 0.32
N CYS A 11 -5.63 7.82 0.78
CA CYS A 11 -5.07 6.68 0.06
C CYS A 11 -5.73 6.51 -1.31
N LEU A 12 -7.07 6.57 -1.38
CA LEU A 12 -7.80 6.48 -2.65
C LEU A 12 -7.43 7.61 -3.61
N SER A 13 -7.36 8.85 -3.11
CA SER A 13 -6.93 10.01 -3.91
C SER A 13 -5.54 9.78 -4.53
N TRP A 14 -4.60 9.26 -3.74
CA TRP A 14 -3.27 8.91 -4.22
C TRP A 14 -3.29 7.79 -5.27
N LEU A 15 -4.08 6.74 -5.08
CA LEU A 15 -4.24 5.67 -6.08
C LEU A 15 -4.83 6.18 -7.41
N ILE A 16 -5.74 7.16 -7.35
CA ILE A 16 -6.29 7.83 -8.54
C ILE A 16 -5.21 8.68 -9.22
N GLN A 17 -4.40 9.43 -8.47
CA GLN A 17 -3.26 10.18 -9.01
C GLN A 17 -2.23 9.26 -9.68
N CYS A 18 -2.01 8.07 -9.11
CA CYS A 18 -1.20 7.01 -9.70
C CYS A 18 -1.88 6.29 -10.89
N ARG A 19 -3.09 6.69 -11.30
CA ARG A 19 -3.84 6.13 -12.43
C ARG A 19 -4.11 4.63 -12.35
N VAL A 20 -4.07 4.04 -11.16
CA VAL A 20 -4.36 2.61 -10.93
C VAL A 20 -5.80 2.36 -10.49
N VAL A 21 -6.49 3.42 -10.05
CA VAL A 21 -7.93 3.44 -9.81
C VAL A 21 -8.55 4.58 -10.64
N PRO A 22 -9.59 4.32 -11.44
CA PRO A 22 -10.31 5.38 -12.16
C PRO A 22 -10.97 6.39 -11.22
N SER A 23 -11.07 7.66 -11.64
CA SER A 23 -11.68 8.73 -10.83
C SER A 23 -13.20 8.59 -10.67
N ASP A 24 -13.86 7.87 -11.57
CA ASP A 24 -15.29 7.54 -11.55
C ASP A 24 -15.61 6.24 -10.79
N HIS A 25 -14.58 5.58 -10.24
CA HIS A 25 -14.73 4.34 -9.49
C HIS A 25 -15.65 4.53 -8.26
N LYS A 26 -16.46 3.52 -7.93
CA LYS A 26 -17.44 3.56 -6.82
C LYS A 26 -16.82 4.01 -5.48
N ALA A 27 -15.57 3.62 -5.22
CA ALA A 27 -14.85 4.01 -4.00
C ALA A 27 -14.73 5.55 -3.82
N ALA A 28 -14.75 6.31 -4.92
CA ALA A 28 -14.62 7.76 -4.95
C ALA A 28 -15.93 8.50 -4.65
N TRP A 29 -17.07 7.80 -4.60
CA TRP A 29 -18.36 8.42 -4.29
C TRP A 29 -18.39 8.92 -2.83
N ALA A 30 -19.18 9.96 -2.58
CA ALA A 30 -19.26 10.62 -1.28
C ALA A 30 -19.80 9.70 -0.18
N ASP A 31 -20.74 8.82 -0.54
CA ASP A 31 -21.38 7.82 0.32
C ASP A 31 -20.62 6.48 0.38
N SER A 32 -19.48 6.36 -0.32
CA SER A 32 -18.72 5.13 -0.32
C SER A 32 -18.05 4.87 1.02
N GLU A 33 -17.96 3.60 1.38
CA GLU A 33 -17.32 3.11 2.59
C GLU A 33 -15.91 2.59 2.32
N ILE A 34 -15.06 2.59 3.36
CA ILE A 34 -13.71 2.02 3.36
C ILE A 34 -13.68 0.56 2.84
N LYS A 35 -14.74 -0.21 3.10
CA LYS A 35 -14.87 -1.60 2.66
C LYS A 35 -14.84 -1.74 1.13
N VAL A 36 -15.33 -0.74 0.40
CA VAL A 36 -15.28 -0.74 -1.07
C VAL A 36 -13.84 -0.69 -1.54
N LEU A 37 -13.01 0.19 -0.96
CA LEU A 37 -11.58 0.26 -1.27
C LEU A 37 -10.86 -1.04 -0.88
N ALA A 38 -11.15 -1.58 0.31
CA ALA A 38 -10.51 -2.81 0.77
C ALA A 38 -10.81 -4.00 -0.17
N LEU A 39 -12.06 -4.15 -0.62
CA LEU A 39 -12.45 -5.15 -1.62
C LEU A 39 -11.78 -4.92 -2.97
N THR A 40 -11.59 -3.66 -3.36
CA THR A 40 -10.95 -3.27 -4.63
C THR A 40 -9.47 -3.68 -4.64
N LEU A 41 -8.78 -3.61 -3.50
CA LEU A 41 -7.37 -3.99 -3.39
C LEU A 41 -7.15 -5.48 -3.08
N ARG A 42 -8.22 -6.20 -2.70
CA ARG A 42 -8.18 -7.52 -2.06
C ARG A 42 -7.43 -8.60 -2.85
N ASP A 43 -7.43 -8.51 -4.18
CA ASP A 43 -6.82 -9.51 -5.05
C ASP A 43 -5.37 -9.23 -5.42
N GLY A 44 -4.83 -8.11 -4.91
CA GLY A 44 -3.46 -7.67 -5.15
C GLY A 44 -3.18 -7.13 -6.56
N VAL A 45 -4.13 -7.17 -7.51
CA VAL A 45 -3.89 -6.75 -8.89
C VAL A 45 -3.60 -5.25 -8.95
N ILE A 46 -4.39 -4.43 -8.27
CA ILE A 46 -4.17 -2.97 -8.21
C ILE A 46 -2.85 -2.64 -7.50
N LEU A 47 -2.45 -3.44 -6.50
CA LEU A 47 -1.18 -3.26 -5.81
C LEU A 47 0.01 -3.54 -6.74
N CYS A 48 -0.03 -4.61 -7.54
CA CYS A 48 1.00 -4.88 -8.54
C CYS A 48 1.03 -3.82 -9.65
N ASN A 49 -0.14 -3.37 -10.11
CA ASN A 49 -0.23 -2.28 -11.09
C ASN A 49 0.32 -0.95 -10.53
N LEU A 50 0.15 -0.70 -9.24
CA LEU A 50 0.72 0.47 -8.56
C LEU A 50 2.24 0.42 -8.62
N ILE A 51 2.85 -0.71 -8.29
CA ILE A 51 4.30 -0.88 -8.38
C ILE A 51 4.81 -0.62 -9.80
N ASN A 52 4.13 -1.17 -10.82
CA ASN A 52 4.47 -0.92 -12.22
C ASN A 52 4.36 0.55 -12.63
N PHE A 53 3.35 1.25 -12.12
CA PHE A 53 3.19 2.68 -12.35
C PHE A 53 4.33 3.48 -11.70
N LEU A 54 4.68 3.13 -10.46
CA LEU A 54 5.72 3.81 -9.70
C LEU A 54 7.09 3.63 -10.35
N ASP A 55 7.43 2.41 -10.76
CA ASP A 55 8.62 2.12 -11.57
C ASP A 55 8.40 0.81 -12.36
N PRO A 56 8.35 0.86 -13.71
CA PRO A 56 8.18 -0.32 -14.55
C PRO A 56 9.29 -1.38 -14.39
N ASN A 57 10.45 -1.01 -13.85
CA ASN A 57 11.57 -1.93 -13.62
C ASN A 57 11.49 -2.64 -12.26
N ALA A 58 10.51 -2.30 -11.41
CA ALA A 58 10.40 -2.86 -10.07
C ALA A 58 9.75 -4.24 -10.03
N LEU A 59 8.94 -4.60 -11.04
CA LEU A 59 8.13 -5.82 -11.05
C LEU A 59 7.90 -6.30 -12.49
N ASP A 60 8.17 -7.57 -12.79
CA ASP A 60 7.83 -8.14 -14.11
C ASP A 60 6.33 -8.39 -14.20
N MET A 61 5.68 -7.80 -15.19
CA MET A 61 4.23 -7.92 -15.42
C MET A 61 3.75 -9.35 -15.72
N LYS A 62 4.67 -10.31 -15.85
CA LYS A 62 4.40 -11.75 -15.97
C LYS A 62 4.30 -12.46 -14.62
N ASP A 63 4.81 -11.86 -13.55
CA ASP A 63 4.94 -12.53 -12.25
C ASP A 63 3.63 -12.55 -11.45
N PHE A 64 2.65 -11.71 -11.81
CA PHE A 64 1.38 -11.61 -11.10
C PHE A 64 0.17 -12.03 -11.94
N HIS A 65 -0.85 -12.53 -11.25
CA HIS A 65 -2.08 -13.04 -11.83
C HIS A 65 -3.08 -11.91 -12.06
N ARG A 66 -3.21 -11.45 -13.31
CA ARG A 66 -4.16 -10.39 -13.71
C ARG A 66 -5.63 -10.76 -13.54
N LYS A 67 -5.94 -12.05 -13.54
CA LYS A 67 -7.30 -12.59 -13.38
C LYS A 67 -7.27 -13.69 -12.32
N PRO A 68 -7.11 -13.34 -11.03
CA PRO A 68 -6.97 -14.34 -9.97
C PRO A 68 -8.30 -15.04 -9.64
N GLN A 69 -9.44 -14.57 -10.19
CA GLN A 69 -10.79 -15.15 -9.98
C GLN A 69 -11.16 -15.31 -8.49
N MET A 70 -10.60 -14.45 -7.62
CA MET A 70 -10.71 -14.57 -6.15
C MET A 70 -10.17 -15.90 -5.58
N ALA A 71 -9.35 -16.64 -6.32
CA ALA A 71 -8.65 -17.80 -5.78
C ALA A 71 -7.63 -17.34 -4.74
N GLN A 72 -7.81 -17.78 -3.49
CA GLN A 72 -7.00 -17.34 -2.35
C GLN A 72 -5.50 -17.41 -2.63
N PHE A 73 -5.03 -18.53 -3.18
CA PHE A 73 -3.61 -18.73 -3.49
C PHE A 73 -3.08 -17.65 -4.46
N LEU A 74 -3.81 -17.35 -5.53
CA LEU A 74 -3.41 -16.37 -6.54
C LEU A 74 -3.46 -14.94 -6.00
N CYS A 75 -4.51 -14.59 -5.25
CA CYS A 75 -4.63 -13.28 -4.60
C CYS A 75 -3.48 -13.06 -3.60
N CYS A 76 -3.23 -14.03 -2.72
CA CYS A 76 -2.14 -13.96 -1.76
C CYS A 76 -0.77 -13.90 -2.44
N GLN A 77 -0.57 -14.58 -3.58
CA GLN A 77 0.66 -14.48 -4.36
C GLN A 77 0.89 -13.08 -4.90
N ASN A 78 -0.13 -12.43 -5.48
CA ASN A 78 -0.04 -11.04 -5.93
C ASN A 78 0.31 -10.09 -4.78
N ILE A 79 -0.35 -10.25 -3.63
CA ILE A 79 -0.10 -9.41 -2.44
C ILE A 79 1.33 -9.62 -1.93
N LYS A 80 1.82 -10.86 -1.87
CA LYS A 80 3.21 -11.16 -1.48
C LYS A 80 4.21 -10.49 -2.41
N LEU A 81 4.00 -10.58 -3.72
CA LEU A 81 4.86 -9.94 -4.70
C LEU A 81 4.94 -8.42 -4.48
N PHE A 82 3.79 -7.76 -4.26
CA PHE A 82 3.77 -6.34 -3.90
C PHE A 82 4.61 -6.04 -2.65
N LEU A 83 4.47 -6.83 -1.58
CA LEU A 83 5.20 -6.63 -0.32
C LEU A 83 6.70 -6.85 -0.47
N GLU A 84 7.09 -7.90 -1.21
CA GLU A 84 8.49 -8.20 -1.51
C GLU A 84 9.13 -7.08 -2.33
N THR A 85 8.43 -6.53 -3.33
CA THR A 85 8.94 -5.38 -4.09
C THR A 85 9.03 -4.12 -3.22
N CYS A 86 8.05 -3.86 -2.36
CA CYS A 86 8.10 -2.75 -1.41
C CYS A 86 9.36 -2.82 -0.53
N LYS A 87 9.68 -4.01 -0.01
CA LYS A 87 10.87 -4.25 0.80
C LYS A 87 12.16 -4.11 -0.02
N ASN A 88 12.29 -4.92 -1.07
CA ASN A 88 13.58 -5.14 -1.73
C ASN A 88 13.92 -4.02 -2.72
N TYR A 89 12.92 -3.36 -3.32
CA TYR A 89 13.11 -2.36 -4.37
C TYR A 89 12.90 -0.92 -3.88
N PHE A 90 11.91 -0.71 -3.00
CA PHE A 90 11.59 0.60 -2.43
C PHE A 90 12.17 0.81 -1.02
N GLY A 91 12.77 -0.22 -0.42
CA GLY A 91 13.49 -0.11 0.85
C GLY A 91 12.58 0.08 2.06
N LEU A 92 11.32 -0.39 2.00
CA LEU A 92 10.44 -0.36 3.17
C LEU A 92 10.91 -1.40 4.20
N ARG A 93 10.81 -1.05 5.49
CA ARG A 93 11.15 -1.95 6.59
C ARG A 93 10.07 -3.00 6.77
N ASP A 94 10.43 -4.19 7.24
CA ASP A 94 9.47 -5.25 7.56
C ASP A 94 8.39 -4.77 8.56
N SER A 95 8.77 -3.93 9.52
CA SER A 95 7.84 -3.35 10.51
C SER A 95 6.82 -2.38 9.92
N ASP A 96 7.05 -1.86 8.71
CA ASP A 96 6.12 -0.99 7.98
C ASP A 96 5.19 -1.77 7.04
N LEU A 97 5.41 -3.08 6.85
CA LEU A 97 4.62 -3.95 5.97
C LEU A 97 3.43 -4.57 6.71
N PHE A 98 2.43 -4.98 5.92
CA PHE A 98 1.29 -5.79 6.36
C PHE A 98 1.46 -7.25 5.93
N GLU A 99 0.72 -8.17 6.52
CA GLU A 99 0.70 -9.57 6.09
C GLU A 99 -0.39 -9.82 5.03
N PRO A 100 -0.17 -10.71 4.03
CA PRO A 100 -1.15 -10.93 2.96
C PRO A 100 -2.59 -11.21 3.42
N THR A 101 -2.73 -11.97 4.51
CA THR A 101 -4.02 -12.31 5.13
C THR A 101 -4.74 -11.08 5.68
N MET A 102 -4.03 -10.06 6.15
CA MET A 102 -4.63 -8.81 6.67
C MET A 102 -5.49 -8.09 5.62
N LEU A 103 -5.08 -8.18 4.35
CA LEU A 103 -5.84 -7.65 3.22
C LEU A 103 -6.82 -8.67 2.65
N TYR A 104 -6.38 -9.91 2.42
CA TYR A 104 -7.22 -10.93 1.79
C TYR A 104 -8.43 -11.32 2.65
N ASP A 105 -8.25 -11.47 3.96
CA ASP A 105 -9.32 -11.79 4.90
C ASP A 105 -9.98 -10.53 5.50
N LEU A 106 -9.51 -9.34 5.09
CA LEU A 106 -10.01 -8.02 5.54
C LEU A 106 -9.93 -7.84 7.07
N THR A 107 -8.98 -8.48 7.73
CA THR A 107 -8.85 -8.48 9.19
C THR A 107 -8.15 -7.23 9.73
N ASN A 108 -7.26 -6.61 8.94
CA ASN A 108 -6.57 -5.39 9.35
C ASN A 108 -6.23 -4.49 8.16
N PHE A 109 -7.26 -3.84 7.62
CA PHE A 109 -7.07 -2.91 6.50
C PHE A 109 -6.34 -1.63 6.90
N HIS A 110 -6.35 -1.25 8.18
CA HIS A 110 -5.61 -0.08 8.66
C HIS A 110 -4.09 -0.24 8.43
N ARG A 111 -3.55 -1.44 8.70
CA ARG A 111 -2.14 -1.74 8.46
C ARG A 111 -1.77 -1.62 6.97
N VAL A 112 -2.68 -2.00 6.07
CA VAL A 112 -2.51 -1.82 4.62
C VAL A 112 -2.38 -0.33 4.25
N LEU A 113 -3.21 0.53 4.84
CA LEU A 113 -3.15 1.99 4.61
C LEU A 113 -1.83 2.58 5.11
N ILE A 114 -1.30 2.12 6.25
CA ILE A 114 0.01 2.54 6.76
C ILE A 114 1.12 2.19 5.77
N THR A 115 1.15 0.94 5.28
CA THR A 115 2.15 0.51 4.28
C THR A 115 2.08 1.34 3.01
N LEU A 116 0.88 1.61 2.49
CA LEU A 116 0.69 2.45 1.31
C LEU A 116 1.11 3.90 1.56
N SER A 117 0.87 4.44 2.76
CA SER A 117 1.34 5.77 3.14
C SER A 117 2.87 5.84 3.12
N LYS A 118 3.55 4.86 3.72
CA LYS A 118 5.02 4.76 3.72
C LYS A 118 5.57 4.64 2.31
N LEU A 119 4.96 3.82 1.45
CA LEU A 119 5.34 3.70 0.05
C LEU A 119 5.18 5.03 -0.69
N SER A 120 4.05 5.73 -0.50
CA SER A 120 3.78 7.02 -1.15
C SER A 120 4.80 8.11 -0.78
N GLN A 121 5.38 8.03 0.42
CA GLN A 121 6.38 8.96 0.93
C GLN A 121 7.81 8.49 0.70
N CYS A 122 8.01 7.30 0.13
CA CYS A 122 9.35 6.77 -0.12
C CYS A 122 10.12 7.75 -1.03
N ARG A 123 11.38 8.04 -0.66
CA ARG A 123 12.24 8.97 -1.41
C ARG A 123 12.33 8.62 -2.89
N LYS A 124 12.42 7.32 -3.21
CA LYS A 124 12.49 6.84 -4.59
C LYS A 124 11.22 7.19 -5.36
N VAL A 125 10.04 6.96 -4.77
CA VAL A 125 8.75 7.34 -5.37
C VAL A 125 8.67 8.84 -5.60
N GLN A 126 9.04 9.65 -4.61
CA GLN A 126 9.00 11.11 -4.70
C GLN A 126 10.00 11.67 -5.73
N GLN A 127 11.13 11.00 -5.96
CA GLN A 127 12.08 11.37 -7.01
C GLN A 127 11.58 11.01 -8.42
N LEU A 128 10.95 9.85 -8.57
CA LEU A 128 10.40 9.41 -9.86
C LEU A 128 9.13 10.17 -10.24
N HIS A 129 8.31 10.54 -9.25
CA HIS A 129 7.01 11.19 -9.43
C HIS A 129 6.90 12.47 -8.57
N PRO A 130 7.68 13.52 -8.87
CA PRO A 130 7.72 14.74 -8.03
C PRO A 130 6.38 15.50 -7.98
N ASN A 131 5.48 15.24 -8.93
CA ASN A 131 4.15 15.87 -8.99
C ASN A 131 3.08 15.06 -8.25
N ILE A 132 3.39 13.87 -7.75
CA ILE A 132 2.45 13.01 -7.00
C ILE A 132 2.77 13.14 -5.52
N LEU A 133 1.92 13.90 -4.82
CA LEU A 133 2.04 14.08 -3.38
C LEU A 133 1.65 12.79 -2.67
N GLY A 134 2.57 12.26 -1.88
CA GLY A 134 2.26 11.16 -0.96
C GLY A 134 1.22 11.59 0.08
N PHE A 135 0.58 10.61 0.70
CA PHE A 135 -0.39 10.85 1.77
C PHE A 135 0.16 10.40 3.12
N ASN A 136 -0.31 11.00 4.21
CA ASN A 136 0.23 10.77 5.54
C ASN A 136 -0.76 10.04 6.46
N ALA A 137 -0.39 8.84 6.88
CA ALA A 137 -1.00 8.18 8.02
C ALA A 137 -0.49 8.86 9.30
N GLN A 138 -1.37 9.60 9.99
CA GLN A 138 -1.06 10.09 11.33
C GLN A 138 -0.95 8.90 12.29
N LEU A 139 0.26 8.38 12.43
CA LEU A 139 0.57 7.30 13.36
C LEU A 139 0.32 7.76 14.78
N SER A 140 -0.30 6.88 15.57
CA SER A 140 -0.46 7.07 17.00
C SER A 140 0.92 7.10 17.69
N PRO A 141 1.04 7.70 18.89
CA PRO A 141 2.31 7.78 19.61
C PRO A 141 3.02 6.43 19.78
N SER A 142 2.27 5.34 20.03
CA SER A 142 2.83 4.00 20.20
C SER A 142 3.42 3.41 18.92
N GLU A 143 2.85 3.72 17.75
CA GLU A 143 3.36 3.26 16.46
C GLU A 143 4.58 4.06 16.00
N ARG A 144 4.70 5.31 16.47
CA ARG A 144 5.92 6.11 16.30
C ARG A 144 7.07 5.53 17.11
N SER A 145 6.83 5.14 18.36
CA SER A 145 7.86 4.55 19.22
C SER A 145 8.46 3.27 18.62
N HIS A 146 7.65 2.36 18.07
CA HIS A 146 8.18 1.18 17.37
C HIS A 146 9.01 1.57 16.14
N SER A 147 8.59 2.60 15.39
CA SER A 147 9.35 3.10 14.24
C SER A 147 10.69 3.72 14.66
N GLU A 148 10.75 4.37 15.83
CA GLU A 148 11.94 5.00 16.39
C GLU A 148 12.91 3.97 17.00
N GLU A 149 12.41 2.97 17.71
CA GLU A 149 13.23 1.87 18.26
C GLU A 149 13.96 1.08 17.18
N ASP A 150 13.32 0.86 16.02
CA ASP A 150 13.96 0.23 14.86
C ASP A 150 15.10 1.10 14.30
N ILE A 151 14.99 2.43 14.35
CA ILE A 151 16.07 3.35 13.92
C ILE A 151 17.28 3.25 14.85
N TYR A 152 17.07 3.08 16.16
CA TYR A 152 18.16 2.92 17.11
C TYR A 152 18.88 1.57 16.96
N LYS A 153 18.17 0.50 16.58
CA LYS A 153 18.78 -0.82 16.32
C LYS A 153 19.72 -0.84 15.13
N ASP A 154 19.42 -0.06 14.09
CA ASP A 154 20.26 0.04 12.89
C ASP A 154 21.59 0.76 13.17
N LEU A 155 21.64 1.67 14.14
CA LEU A 155 22.88 2.37 14.54
C LEU A 155 23.86 1.49 15.35
N HIS A 156 23.36 0.44 15.98
CA HIS A 156 24.16 -0.45 16.84
C HIS A 156 24.62 -1.74 16.14
N SER A 157 24.29 -1.92 14.86
CA SER A 157 24.57 -3.14 14.09
C SER A 157 25.78 -3.02 13.14
N THR A 158 26.80 -2.25 13.52
CA THR A 158 28.10 -2.16 12.79
C THR A 158 29.23 -2.77 13.60
#